data_AF-F6GFT4-F1
#
_entry.id   AF-F6GFT4-F1
#
_cell.length_a   1.000
_cell.length_b   1.000
_cell.length_c   1.000
_cell.angle_alpha   90.00
_cell.angle_beta   90.00
_cell.angle_gamma   90.00
#
_symmetry.space_group_name_H-M   'P 1'
#
loop_
_entity.id
_entity.type
_entity.pdbx_description
1 polymer ?
#
loop_
_entity_poly.entity_id
_entity_poly.type
_entity_poly.pdbx_seq_one_letter_code
_entity_poly.pdbx_strand_id
1 'polypeptide(L)'
;MLKRKIDIFFITVLVGGTILLFVNSFPLFVLFIWLFLWFVITALGSFNIDWNYHLKSLNSSPNTIKNQVSITFDDGPNPEFTPQVLALLKKYNAKATFFCVGKNIEANPELFKTIIAQGHTVGNHTYSHSKKFGFFKTQQVILELKQTNTVAKTIGAVNLKLYRPAFGVTNPQIKKALKKIKLQSIGWNTRSFDTSFLSSKVIIKKITKNLKKGDVILLHDSSEKSVLVLEQLLLFLHKQNLQSVTIDTLFNIKAYA
;
A
#
# COMPACT_ATOMS: atom_id res chain seq x y z
N MET A 1 3.83 -10.24 15.44
CA MET A 1 4.19 -9.16 14.49
C MET A 1 5.70 -9.00 14.53
N LEU A 2 6.35 -8.82 13.37
CA LEU A 2 7.80 -8.89 13.21
C LEU A 2 8.56 -7.97 14.16
N LYS A 3 8.13 -6.70 14.28
CA LYS A 3 8.74 -5.73 15.21
C LYS A 3 8.86 -6.24 16.65
N ARG A 4 7.83 -6.90 17.20
CA ARG A 4 7.88 -7.38 18.60
C ARG A 4 9.00 -8.40 18.81
N LYS A 5 9.22 -9.30 17.83
CA LYS A 5 10.31 -10.29 17.92
C LYS A 5 11.68 -9.61 17.89
N ILE A 6 11.83 -8.62 17.00
CA ILE A 6 13.05 -7.83 16.86
C ILE A 6 13.31 -7.00 18.12
N ASP A 7 12.30 -6.29 18.64
CA ASP A 7 12.42 -5.53 19.88
C ASP A 7 12.88 -6.43 21.05
N ILE A 8 12.26 -7.61 21.23
CA ILE A 8 12.65 -8.55 22.29
C ILE A 8 14.12 -8.97 22.14
N PHE A 9 14.54 -9.37 20.92
CA PHE A 9 15.92 -9.76 20.66
C PHE A 9 16.91 -8.66 21.03
N PHE A 10 16.70 -7.43 20.55
CA PHE A 10 17.61 -6.32 20.83
C PHE A 10 17.59 -5.90 22.30
N ILE A 11 16.42 -5.91 22.96
CA ILE A 11 16.34 -5.66 24.41
C ILE A 11 17.16 -6.70 25.18
N THR A 12 17.02 -7.99 24.86
CA THR A 12 17.78 -9.07 25.51
C THR A 12 19.29 -8.88 25.30
N VAL A 13 19.73 -8.56 24.08
CA VAL A 13 21.15 -8.29 23.78
C VAL A 13 21.67 -7.08 24.55
N LEU A 14 20.90 -5.98 24.61
CA LEU A 14 21.31 -4.77 25.31
C LEU A 14 21.36 -4.96 26.84
N VAL A 15 20.39 -5.69 27.42
CA VAL A 15 20.39 -6.01 28.86
C VAL A 15 21.57 -6.92 29.20
N GLY A 16 21.79 -7.99 28.44
CA GLY A 16 22.94 -8.88 28.64
C GLY A 16 24.28 -8.18 28.46
N GLY A 17 24.40 -7.35 27.41
CA GLY A 17 25.60 -6.54 27.17
C GLY A 17 25.86 -5.54 28.29
N THR A 18 24.80 -4.91 28.84
CA THR A 18 24.92 -4.01 29.99
C THR A 18 25.44 -4.76 31.22
N ILE A 19 24.93 -5.95 31.52
CA ILE A 19 25.43 -6.79 32.63
C ILE A 19 26.91 -7.10 32.41
N LEU A 20 27.31 -7.45 31.18
CA LEU A 20 28.71 -7.74 30.84
C LEU A 20 29.62 -6.52 30.98
N LEU A 21 29.15 -5.29 30.79
CA LEU A 21 29.94 -4.06 31.07
C LEU A 21 30.36 -3.95 32.54
N PHE A 22 29.50 -4.43 33.46
CA PHE A 22 29.76 -4.34 34.90
C PHE A 22 30.60 -5.51 35.42
N VAL A 23 30.60 -6.65 34.72
CA VAL A 23 31.26 -7.88 35.19
C VAL A 23 32.60 -8.13 34.50
N ASN A 24 32.71 -7.79 33.23
CA ASN A 24 33.93 -7.92 32.43
C ASN A 24 34.24 -6.54 31.83
N SER A 25 35.48 -6.24 31.48
CA SER A 25 35.86 -4.98 30.79
C SER A 25 35.30 -4.91 29.35
N PHE A 26 34.00 -5.10 29.19
CA PHE A 26 33.29 -5.14 27.94
C PHE A 26 33.23 -3.71 27.38
N PRO A 27 33.44 -3.50 26.07
CA PRO A 27 33.48 -2.14 25.54
C PRO A 27 32.08 -1.52 25.39
N LEU A 28 31.87 -0.33 25.95
CA LEU A 28 30.60 0.41 25.85
C LEU A 28 30.14 0.65 24.40
N PHE A 29 31.09 0.83 23.47
CA PHE A 29 30.78 1.09 22.06
C PHE A 29 29.97 -0.05 21.40
N VAL A 30 30.07 -1.28 21.92
CA VAL A 30 29.33 -2.43 21.40
C VAL A 30 27.82 -2.25 21.61
N LEU A 31 27.39 -1.63 22.73
CA LEU A 31 25.97 -1.32 22.93
C LEU A 31 25.45 -0.30 21.91
N PHE A 32 26.26 0.70 21.55
CA PHE A 32 25.90 1.67 20.52
C PHE A 32 25.77 1.02 19.14
N ILE A 33 26.60 0.03 18.80
CA ILE A 33 26.46 -0.76 17.57
C ILE A 33 25.10 -1.46 17.54
N TRP A 34 24.73 -2.15 18.63
CA TRP A 34 23.44 -2.84 18.71
C TRP A 34 22.24 -1.88 18.65
N LEU A 35 22.32 -0.73 19.33
CA LEU A 35 21.30 0.32 19.24
C LEU A 35 21.17 0.87 17.82
N PHE A 36 22.30 1.11 17.14
CA PHE A 36 22.31 1.58 15.75
C PHE A 36 21.69 0.54 14.81
N LEU A 37 22.04 -0.74 14.94
CA LEU A 37 21.44 -1.83 14.16
C LEU A 37 19.93 -1.93 14.39
N TRP A 38 19.47 -1.82 15.64
CA TRP A 38 18.04 -1.80 15.97
C TRP A 38 17.32 -0.62 15.30
N PHE A 39 17.94 0.57 15.35
CA PHE A 39 17.40 1.77 14.71
C PHE A 39 17.31 1.59 13.19
N VAL A 40 18.37 1.09 12.54
CA VAL A 40 18.41 0.84 11.09
C VAL A 40 17.30 -0.15 10.69
N ILE A 41 17.16 -1.28 11.40
CA ILE A 41 16.12 -2.28 11.11
C ILE A 41 14.72 -1.67 11.31
N THR A 42 14.54 -0.85 12.33
CA THR A 42 13.26 -0.15 12.58
C THR A 42 12.93 0.86 11.49
N ALA A 43 13.94 1.62 11.02
CA ALA A 43 13.79 2.54 9.91
C ALA A 43 13.41 1.79 8.63
N LEU A 44 14.15 0.74 8.26
CA LEU A 44 13.86 -0.11 7.10
C LEU A 44 12.45 -0.71 7.17
N GLY A 45 12.05 -1.19 8.34
CA GLY A 45 10.70 -1.72 8.57
C GLY A 45 9.58 -0.68 8.42
N SER A 46 9.89 0.62 8.55
CA SER A 46 8.93 1.70 8.29
C SER A 46 8.67 1.91 6.80
N PHE A 47 9.66 1.65 5.95
CA PHE A 47 9.59 1.88 4.50
C PHE A 47 9.31 0.61 3.68
N ASN A 48 9.34 -0.57 4.31
CA ASN A 48 9.05 -1.84 3.66
C ASN A 48 7.71 -2.43 4.13
N ILE A 49 6.64 -2.14 3.38
CA ILE A 49 5.28 -2.57 3.72
C ILE A 49 5.11 -4.10 3.72
N ASP A 50 5.92 -4.82 2.93
CA ASP A 50 5.88 -6.27 2.85
C ASP A 50 6.31 -6.96 4.15
N TRP A 51 7.20 -6.30 4.91
CA TRP A 51 7.72 -6.84 6.17
C TRP A 51 6.67 -6.88 7.26
N ASN A 52 5.54 -6.16 7.10
CA ASN A 52 4.50 -6.07 8.13
C ASN A 52 5.09 -5.70 9.50
N TYR A 53 6.07 -4.80 9.48
CA TYR A 53 6.92 -4.53 10.64
C TYR A 53 6.12 -3.82 11.74
N HIS A 54 5.53 -2.66 11.44
CA HIS A 54 4.73 -1.89 12.41
C HIS A 54 3.27 -2.31 12.47
N LEU A 55 2.69 -2.72 11.36
CA LEU A 55 1.28 -3.10 11.22
C LEU A 55 1.14 -4.20 10.16
N LYS A 56 0.02 -4.92 10.17
CA LYS A 56 -0.28 -5.97 9.19
C LYS A 56 -1.06 -5.36 8.03
N SER A 57 -0.41 -5.31 6.86
CA SER A 57 -0.99 -5.06 5.56
C SER A 57 -1.23 -6.37 4.82
N LEU A 58 -2.30 -6.43 4.03
CA LEU A 58 -2.49 -7.50 3.06
C LEU A 58 -1.72 -7.13 1.79
N ASN A 59 -0.64 -7.86 1.50
CA ASN A 59 0.29 -7.56 0.41
C ASN A 59 0.22 -8.55 -0.74
N SER A 60 -0.21 -9.79 -0.46
CA SER A 60 -0.42 -10.85 -1.45
C SER A 60 -1.26 -11.98 -0.85
N SER A 61 -1.89 -12.78 -1.71
CA SER A 61 -2.70 -13.96 -1.39
C SER A 61 -2.05 -15.21 -1.98
N PRO A 62 -0.90 -15.67 -1.47
CA PRO A 62 -0.09 -16.73 -2.10
C PRO A 62 -0.81 -18.09 -2.19
N ASN A 63 -1.79 -18.31 -1.31
CA ASN A 63 -2.56 -19.55 -1.26
C ASN A 63 -3.84 -19.50 -2.12
N THR A 64 -4.01 -18.47 -2.96
CA THR A 64 -5.16 -18.42 -3.86
C THR A 64 -5.11 -19.57 -4.86
N ILE A 65 -6.22 -20.29 -4.97
CA ILE A 65 -6.37 -21.35 -5.97
C ILE A 65 -6.71 -20.78 -7.35
N LYS A 66 -7.37 -19.62 -7.40
CA LYS A 66 -7.79 -18.96 -8.64
C LYS A 66 -6.60 -18.27 -9.31
N ASN A 67 -6.56 -18.28 -10.64
CA ASN A 67 -5.56 -17.57 -11.44
C ASN A 67 -5.84 -16.07 -11.47
N GLN A 68 -5.68 -15.42 -10.32
CA GLN A 68 -6.06 -14.03 -10.10
C GLN A 68 -4.92 -13.23 -9.49
N VAL A 69 -4.82 -11.97 -9.89
CA VAL A 69 -3.96 -10.93 -9.29
C VAL A 69 -4.83 -9.71 -8.99
N SER A 70 -4.30 -8.72 -8.27
CA SER A 70 -4.98 -7.43 -8.13
C SER A 70 -4.09 -6.29 -8.58
N ILE A 71 -4.48 -5.64 -9.69
CA ILE A 71 -3.91 -4.35 -10.09
C ILE A 71 -4.54 -3.28 -9.21
N THR A 72 -3.69 -2.40 -8.67
CA THR A 72 -4.11 -1.32 -7.79
C THR A 72 -3.47 -0.01 -8.20
N PHE A 73 -4.22 1.09 -8.03
CA PHE A 73 -3.79 2.45 -8.39
C PHE A 73 -3.80 3.34 -7.16
N ASP A 74 -2.72 4.11 -6.96
CA ASP A 74 -2.63 5.14 -5.92
C ASP A 74 -2.78 6.54 -6.53
N ASP A 75 -3.09 7.50 -5.66
CA ASP A 75 -3.18 8.95 -5.88
C ASP A 75 -4.45 9.49 -6.55
N GLY A 76 -5.10 8.75 -7.45
CA GLY A 76 -6.26 9.24 -8.20
C GLY A 76 -7.49 9.68 -7.36
N PRO A 77 -8.59 10.09 -8.01
CA PRO A 77 -8.76 10.17 -9.47
C PRO A 77 -8.01 11.35 -10.09
N ASN A 78 -7.42 11.12 -11.26
CA ASN A 78 -6.81 12.11 -12.12
C ASN A 78 -7.68 12.32 -13.39
N PRO A 79 -8.09 13.55 -13.72
CA PRO A 79 -9.03 13.80 -14.82
C PRO A 79 -8.49 13.43 -16.21
N GLU A 80 -7.18 13.42 -16.41
CA GLU A 80 -6.54 13.12 -17.70
C GLU A 80 -6.31 11.62 -17.89
N PHE A 81 -5.80 10.93 -16.86
CA PHE A 81 -5.30 9.56 -17.01
C PHE A 81 -6.24 8.48 -16.47
N THR A 82 -7.01 8.74 -15.40
CA THR A 82 -7.96 7.74 -14.87
C THR A 82 -8.99 7.30 -15.92
N PRO A 83 -9.56 8.19 -16.77
CA PRO A 83 -10.47 7.74 -17.83
C PRO A 83 -9.83 6.74 -18.81
N GLN A 84 -8.56 6.95 -19.15
CA GLN A 84 -7.80 6.04 -20.03
C GLN A 84 -7.55 4.68 -19.35
N VAL A 85 -7.20 4.70 -18.06
CA VAL A 85 -7.07 3.50 -17.23
C VAL A 85 -8.39 2.71 -17.20
N LEU A 86 -9.52 3.38 -16.95
CA LEU A 86 -10.85 2.76 -16.93
C LEU A 86 -11.21 2.15 -18.29
N ALA A 87 -10.92 2.85 -19.40
CA ALA A 87 -11.16 2.34 -20.74
C ALA A 87 -10.36 1.05 -21.03
N LEU A 88 -9.09 1.00 -20.62
CA LEU A 88 -8.27 -0.21 -20.73
C LEU A 88 -8.81 -1.34 -19.85
N LEU A 89 -9.14 -1.08 -18.58
CA LEU A 89 -9.70 -2.10 -17.69
C LEU A 89 -11.00 -2.69 -18.27
N LYS A 90 -11.87 -1.85 -18.82
CA LYS A 90 -13.08 -2.29 -19.51
C LYS A 90 -12.77 -3.13 -20.75
N LYS A 91 -11.84 -2.69 -21.61
CA LYS A 91 -11.42 -3.41 -22.84
C LYS A 91 -10.94 -4.82 -22.56
N TYR A 92 -10.23 -5.03 -21.46
CA TYR A 92 -9.69 -6.35 -21.07
C TYR A 92 -10.55 -7.09 -20.04
N ASN A 93 -11.78 -6.62 -19.77
CA ASN A 93 -12.67 -7.19 -18.74
C ASN A 93 -11.98 -7.41 -17.37
N ALA A 94 -11.14 -6.46 -16.99
CA ALA A 94 -10.35 -6.48 -15.77
C ALA A 94 -10.97 -5.57 -14.70
N LYS A 95 -10.82 -5.94 -13.43
CA LYS A 95 -11.13 -5.07 -12.29
C LYS A 95 -9.86 -4.70 -11.52
N ALA A 96 -9.88 -3.52 -10.92
CA ALA A 96 -8.78 -2.98 -10.14
C ALA A 96 -9.30 -2.34 -8.84
N THR A 97 -8.37 -1.96 -7.96
CA THR A 97 -8.68 -1.18 -6.76
C THR A 97 -7.95 0.17 -6.77
N PHE A 98 -8.69 1.24 -6.59
CA PHE A 98 -8.18 2.63 -6.60
C PHE A 98 -8.11 3.16 -5.17
N PHE A 99 -6.91 3.41 -4.67
CA PHE A 99 -6.69 4.10 -3.40
C PHE A 99 -6.66 5.60 -3.66
N CYS A 100 -7.80 6.24 -3.43
CA CYS A 100 -8.00 7.63 -3.81
C CYS A 100 -7.62 8.60 -2.69
N VAL A 101 -7.02 9.72 -3.09
CA VAL A 101 -6.72 10.84 -2.19
C VAL A 101 -7.99 11.69 -2.04
N GLY A 102 -8.35 12.03 -0.80
CA GLY A 102 -9.60 12.74 -0.49
C GLY A 102 -9.79 14.03 -1.29
N LYS A 103 -8.74 14.87 -1.39
CA LYS A 103 -8.78 16.09 -2.22
C LYS A 103 -9.07 15.82 -3.69
N ASN A 104 -8.57 14.72 -4.23
CA ASN A 104 -8.75 14.37 -5.64
C ASN A 104 -10.15 13.83 -5.90
N ILE A 105 -10.78 13.19 -4.90
CA ILE A 105 -12.21 12.83 -4.95
C ILE A 105 -13.07 14.10 -5.01
N GLU A 106 -12.80 15.09 -4.16
CA GLU A 106 -13.55 16.37 -4.17
C GLU A 106 -13.40 17.13 -5.48
N ALA A 107 -12.19 17.12 -6.06
CA ALA A 107 -11.91 17.78 -7.33
C ALA A 107 -12.55 17.05 -8.54
N ASN A 108 -12.79 15.74 -8.45
CA ASN A 108 -13.26 14.92 -9.57
C ASN A 108 -14.41 13.98 -9.17
N PRO A 109 -15.55 14.51 -8.69
CA PRO A 109 -16.61 13.70 -8.08
C PRO A 109 -17.28 12.72 -9.05
N GLU A 110 -17.54 13.16 -10.28
CA GLU A 110 -18.18 12.31 -11.30
C GLU A 110 -17.26 11.19 -11.79
N LEU A 111 -15.97 11.46 -11.89
CA LEU A 111 -14.97 10.45 -12.20
C LEU A 111 -14.85 9.42 -11.07
N PHE A 112 -14.86 9.85 -9.81
CA PHE A 112 -14.88 8.95 -8.66
C PHE A 112 -16.11 8.03 -8.68
N LYS A 113 -17.31 8.58 -8.92
CA LYS A 113 -18.54 7.79 -9.10
C LYS A 113 -18.42 6.81 -10.27
N THR A 114 -17.78 7.23 -11.36
CA THR A 114 -17.55 6.36 -12.54
C THR A 114 -16.67 5.15 -12.21
N ILE A 115 -15.62 5.33 -11.41
CA ILE A 115 -14.78 4.20 -10.93
C ILE A 115 -15.66 3.15 -10.23
N ILE A 116 -16.52 3.60 -9.30
CA ILE A 116 -17.41 2.73 -8.53
C ILE A 116 -18.46 2.08 -9.45
N ALA A 117 -19.11 2.86 -10.31
CA ALA A 117 -20.16 2.38 -11.23
C ALA A 117 -19.64 1.33 -12.22
N GLN A 118 -18.36 1.38 -12.60
CA GLN A 118 -17.71 0.36 -13.42
C GLN A 118 -17.32 -0.90 -12.63
N GLY A 119 -17.69 -1.00 -11.34
CA GLY A 119 -17.46 -2.18 -10.51
C GLY A 119 -16.02 -2.32 -10.03
N HIS A 120 -15.26 -1.23 -9.96
CA HIS A 120 -13.97 -1.20 -9.29
C HIS A 120 -14.15 -0.89 -7.80
N THR A 121 -13.17 -1.34 -7.01
CA THR A 121 -13.15 -1.02 -5.57
C THR A 121 -12.40 0.27 -5.34
N VAL A 122 -12.88 1.10 -4.42
CA VAL A 122 -12.18 2.29 -3.95
C VAL A 122 -11.72 2.11 -2.50
N GLY A 123 -10.53 2.64 -2.19
CA GLY A 123 -9.91 2.63 -0.88
C GLY A 123 -9.39 4.00 -0.49
N ASN A 124 -9.07 4.17 0.78
CA ASN A 124 -8.60 5.43 1.35
C ASN A 124 -7.09 5.59 1.14
N HIS A 125 -6.65 6.73 0.60
CA HIS A 125 -5.23 7.09 0.46
C HIS A 125 -4.86 8.41 1.14
N THR A 126 -5.39 8.62 2.36
CA THR A 126 -5.32 9.91 3.09
C THR A 126 -6.11 11.02 2.39
N TYR A 127 -6.23 12.18 3.03
CA TYR A 127 -6.99 13.29 2.47
C TYR A 127 -6.10 14.20 1.64
N SER A 128 -4.93 14.56 2.19
CA SER A 128 -4.04 15.53 1.59
C SER A 128 -2.83 14.95 0.87
N HIS A 129 -2.52 13.67 1.10
CA HIS A 129 -1.27 13.03 0.66
C HIS A 129 0.00 13.82 1.07
N SER A 130 -0.02 14.41 2.27
CA SER A 130 1.07 15.25 2.77
C SER A 130 2.39 14.49 2.87
N LYS A 131 3.48 15.08 2.36
CA LYS A 131 4.86 14.56 2.54
C LYS A 131 5.26 14.39 4.01
N LYS A 132 4.57 15.07 4.93
CA LYS A 132 4.80 14.99 6.38
C LYS A 132 3.97 13.89 7.06
N PHE A 133 3.12 13.17 6.34
CA PHE A 133 2.18 12.19 6.90
C PHE A 133 2.86 11.13 7.78
N GLY A 134 4.06 10.67 7.41
CA GLY A 134 4.85 9.73 8.20
C GLY A 134 5.26 10.24 9.60
N PHE A 135 5.20 11.55 9.84
CA PHE A 135 5.53 12.21 11.10
C PHE A 135 4.30 12.65 11.90
N PHE A 136 3.09 12.41 11.38
CA PHE A 136 1.86 12.79 12.04
C PHE A 136 1.65 12.01 13.34
N LYS A 137 1.14 12.71 14.37
CA LYS A 137 0.63 12.06 15.59
C LYS A 137 -0.63 11.27 15.25
N THR A 138 -0.95 10.25 16.06
CA THR A 138 -2.14 9.40 15.85
C THR A 138 -3.43 10.19 15.54
N GLN A 139 -3.66 11.31 16.22
CA GLN A 139 -4.87 12.11 16.00
C GLN A 139 -4.91 12.78 14.62
N GLN A 140 -3.78 13.29 14.14
CA GLN A 140 -3.68 13.88 12.79
C GLN A 140 -3.89 12.81 11.71
N VAL A 141 -3.36 11.59 11.91
CA VAL A 141 -3.66 10.46 11.03
C VAL A 141 -5.15 10.14 11.02
N ILE A 142 -5.80 10.11 12.18
CA ILE A 142 -7.25 9.85 12.25
C ILE A 142 -8.05 10.92 11.49
N LEU A 143 -7.67 12.19 11.60
CA LEU A 143 -8.33 13.29 10.90
C LEU A 143 -8.22 13.12 9.38
N GLU A 144 -7.02 12.89 8.85
CA GLU A 144 -6.80 12.62 7.42
C GLU A 144 -7.68 11.47 6.92
N LEU A 145 -7.70 10.34 7.64
CA LEU A 145 -8.43 9.16 7.18
C LEU A 145 -9.95 9.34 7.30
N LYS A 146 -10.44 9.96 8.39
CA LYS A 146 -11.87 10.25 8.55
C LYS A 146 -12.36 11.24 7.51
N GLN A 147 -11.58 12.27 7.21
CA GLN A 147 -11.96 13.28 6.21
C GLN A 147 -12.14 12.63 4.83
N THR A 148 -11.20 11.81 4.39
CA THR A 148 -11.35 11.04 3.14
C THR A 148 -12.58 10.13 3.14
N ASN A 149 -12.84 9.41 4.25
CA ASN A 149 -14.04 8.58 4.36
C ASN A 149 -15.34 9.40 4.29
N THR A 150 -15.36 10.59 4.90
CA THR A 150 -16.51 11.50 4.83
C THR A 150 -16.75 11.93 3.39
N VAL A 151 -15.71 12.37 2.69
CA VAL A 151 -15.78 12.77 1.27
C VAL A 151 -16.30 11.62 0.40
N ALA A 152 -15.70 10.43 0.55
CA ALA A 152 -16.10 9.24 -0.21
C ALA A 152 -17.55 8.82 0.07
N LYS A 153 -18.01 8.96 1.32
CA LYS A 153 -19.41 8.70 1.69
C LYS A 153 -20.36 9.71 1.08
N THR A 154 -20.02 11.01 1.12
CA THR A 154 -20.88 12.07 0.59
C THR A 154 -21.00 12.01 -0.93
N ILE A 155 -19.90 11.77 -1.64
CA ILE A 155 -19.86 11.83 -3.11
C ILE A 155 -20.23 10.49 -3.74
N GLY A 156 -19.70 9.38 -3.23
CA GLY A 156 -19.83 8.05 -3.82
C GLY A 156 -20.73 7.09 -3.06
N ALA A 157 -21.37 7.53 -1.98
CA ALA A 157 -22.21 6.70 -1.11
C ALA A 157 -21.50 5.45 -0.54
N VAL A 158 -20.16 5.50 -0.42
CA VAL A 158 -19.34 4.37 0.06
C VAL A 158 -18.64 4.72 1.38
N ASN A 159 -18.74 3.82 2.37
CA ASN A 159 -17.99 3.95 3.62
C ASN A 159 -16.76 3.04 3.58
N LEU A 160 -15.59 3.61 3.27
CA LEU A 160 -14.36 2.86 2.99
C LEU A 160 -13.87 2.09 4.22
N LYS A 161 -13.54 0.80 4.05
CA LYS A 161 -12.82 -0.03 5.04
C LYS A 161 -11.36 -0.30 4.68
N LEU A 162 -10.97 -0.07 3.43
CA LEU A 162 -9.61 -0.31 2.94
C LEU A 162 -8.80 0.98 2.99
N TYR A 163 -7.53 0.86 3.36
CA TYR A 163 -6.58 1.96 3.41
C TYR A 163 -5.23 1.53 2.84
N ARG A 164 -4.58 2.41 2.09
CA ARG A 164 -3.18 2.23 1.70
C ARG A 164 -2.32 3.36 2.25
N PRO A 165 -1.21 3.05 2.95
CA PRO A 165 -0.30 4.07 3.45
C PRO A 165 0.34 4.92 2.36
N ALA A 166 0.24 6.25 2.50
CA ALA A 166 0.94 7.22 1.66
C ALA A 166 2.44 6.90 1.65
N PHE A 167 3.04 6.90 0.44
CA PHE A 167 4.46 6.55 0.21
C PHE A 167 4.89 5.15 0.70
N GLY A 168 3.94 4.28 1.09
CA GLY A 168 4.22 2.97 1.71
C GLY A 168 4.75 3.05 3.15
N VAL A 169 4.74 4.23 3.77
CA VAL A 169 5.32 4.43 5.11
C VAL A 169 4.36 3.92 6.18
N THR A 170 4.86 3.03 7.04
CA THR A 170 4.12 2.54 8.21
C THR A 170 4.86 2.88 9.49
N ASN A 171 4.11 3.15 10.56
CA ASN A 171 4.68 3.42 11.87
C ASN A 171 3.67 3.11 12.99
N PRO A 172 4.07 3.16 14.28
CA PRO A 172 3.17 2.88 15.39
C PRO A 172 1.99 3.86 15.53
N GLN A 173 2.12 5.12 15.10
CA GLN A 173 1.05 6.12 15.14
C GLN A 173 -0.05 5.77 14.14
N ILE A 174 0.33 5.43 12.90
CA ILE A 174 -0.60 4.94 11.86
C ILE A 174 -1.30 3.68 12.34
N LYS A 175 -0.56 2.70 12.89
CA LYS A 175 -1.16 1.48 13.46
C LYS A 175 -2.23 1.79 14.50
N LYS A 176 -1.96 2.71 15.43
CA LYS A 176 -2.92 3.12 16.47
C LYS A 176 -4.16 3.77 15.86
N ALA A 177 -3.99 4.62 14.85
CA ALA A 177 -5.09 5.24 14.12
C ALA A 177 -5.97 4.18 13.45
N LEU A 178 -5.39 3.27 12.65
CA LEU A 178 -6.14 2.23 11.93
C LEU A 178 -6.95 1.33 12.87
N LYS A 179 -6.41 0.98 14.04
CA LYS A 179 -7.17 0.24 15.06
C LYS A 179 -8.39 1.01 15.58
N LYS A 180 -8.25 2.32 15.82
CA LYS A 180 -9.32 3.17 16.34
C LYS A 180 -10.47 3.34 15.35
N ILE A 181 -10.15 3.51 14.06
CA ILE A 181 -11.16 3.72 13.01
C ILE A 181 -11.49 2.46 12.21
N LYS A 182 -10.92 1.31 12.58
CA LYS A 182 -11.18 -0.03 12.01
C LYS A 182 -10.96 -0.12 10.49
N LEU A 183 -9.92 0.53 9.97
CA LEU A 183 -9.49 0.39 8.58
C LEU A 183 -8.47 -0.75 8.42
N GLN A 184 -8.61 -1.52 7.35
CA GLN A 184 -7.67 -2.56 6.94
C GLN A 184 -6.58 -1.98 6.04
N SER A 185 -5.32 -2.12 6.45
CA SER A 185 -4.18 -1.72 5.61
C SER A 185 -3.98 -2.71 4.47
N ILE A 186 -3.79 -2.18 3.26
CA ILE A 186 -3.49 -2.92 2.04
C ILE A 186 -2.15 -2.40 1.52
N GLY A 187 -1.22 -3.32 1.25
CA GLY A 187 0.06 -2.98 0.63
C GLY A 187 0.15 -3.58 -0.77
N TRP A 188 1.35 -4.02 -1.12
CA TRP A 188 1.68 -4.64 -2.40
C TRP A 188 2.92 -5.48 -2.20
N ASN A 189 3.07 -6.55 -2.98
CA ASN A 189 4.32 -7.29 -3.11
C ASN A 189 5.02 -7.06 -4.46
N THR A 190 4.31 -6.44 -5.42
CA THR A 190 4.86 -6.06 -6.72
C THR A 190 4.77 -4.55 -6.93
N ARG A 191 5.89 -3.85 -6.75
CA ARG A 191 5.99 -2.40 -7.00
C ARG A 191 6.50 -2.13 -8.41
N SER A 192 5.73 -1.40 -9.20
CA SER A 192 6.08 -1.06 -10.59
C SER A 192 7.22 -0.03 -10.70
N PHE A 193 7.25 0.95 -9.80
CA PHE A 193 8.05 2.18 -9.96
C PHE A 193 7.70 2.96 -11.24
N ASP A 194 6.43 2.94 -11.65
CA ASP A 194 5.91 3.68 -12.80
C ASP A 194 6.01 5.21 -12.65
N THR A 195 6.18 5.73 -11.44
CA THR A 195 6.47 7.16 -11.21
C THR A 195 7.96 7.51 -11.25
N SER A 196 8.86 6.54 -11.48
CA SER A 196 10.32 6.76 -11.57
C SER A 196 10.79 7.11 -12.98
N PHE A 197 12.09 7.39 -13.17
CA PHE A 197 12.69 7.64 -14.49
C PHE A 197 12.81 6.40 -15.39
N LEU A 198 12.42 5.21 -14.90
CA LEU A 198 12.49 3.97 -15.69
C LEU A 198 11.52 4.01 -16.88
N SER A 199 11.92 3.40 -18.00
CA SER A 199 11.06 3.23 -19.17
C SER A 199 9.97 2.18 -18.95
N SER A 200 8.84 2.32 -19.65
CA SER A 200 7.71 1.37 -19.58
C SER A 200 8.16 -0.08 -19.85
N LYS A 201 9.05 -0.31 -20.81
CA LYS A 201 9.61 -1.63 -21.12
C LYS A 201 10.36 -2.26 -19.93
N VAL A 202 11.16 -1.47 -19.21
CA VAL A 202 11.89 -1.94 -18.03
C VAL A 202 10.93 -2.24 -16.88
N ILE A 203 9.94 -1.36 -16.67
CA ILE A 203 8.91 -1.53 -15.64
C ILE A 203 8.13 -2.83 -15.87
N ILE A 204 7.66 -3.06 -17.10
CA ILE A 204 6.93 -4.29 -17.45
C ILE A 204 7.77 -5.52 -17.21
N LYS A 205 9.03 -5.55 -17.67
CA LYS A 205 9.93 -6.67 -17.43
C LYS A 205 10.11 -6.95 -15.93
N LYS A 206 10.18 -5.91 -15.09
CA LYS A 206 10.29 -6.07 -13.63
C LYS A 206 9.02 -6.65 -13.02
N ILE A 207 7.84 -6.15 -13.41
CA ILE A 207 6.55 -6.63 -12.92
C ILE A 207 6.36 -8.10 -13.33
N THR A 208 6.56 -8.44 -14.60
CA THR A 208 6.19 -9.76 -15.13
C THR A 208 7.19 -10.86 -14.79
N LYS A 209 8.45 -10.55 -14.49
CA LYS A 209 9.51 -11.55 -14.22
C LYS A 209 9.13 -12.58 -13.16
N ASN A 210 8.47 -12.14 -12.09
CA ASN A 210 8.13 -12.99 -10.94
C ASN A 210 6.62 -12.97 -10.63
N LEU A 211 5.80 -12.49 -11.57
CA LEU A 211 4.38 -12.33 -11.33
C LEU A 211 3.71 -13.69 -11.20
N LYS A 212 2.91 -13.85 -10.15
CA LYS A 212 2.18 -15.07 -9.85
C LYS A 212 0.78 -14.76 -9.34
N LYS A 213 -0.09 -15.77 -9.40
CA LYS A 213 -1.42 -15.67 -8.79
C LYS A 213 -1.29 -15.28 -7.31
N GLY A 214 -2.19 -14.42 -6.86
CA GLY A 214 -2.18 -13.86 -5.51
C GLY A 214 -1.46 -12.53 -5.37
N ASP A 215 -0.72 -12.08 -6.40
CA ASP A 215 0.06 -10.84 -6.29
C ASP A 215 -0.84 -9.59 -6.27
N VAL A 216 -0.40 -8.60 -5.50
CA VAL A 216 -0.95 -7.23 -5.51
C VAL A 216 0.07 -6.31 -6.15
N ILE A 217 -0.34 -5.67 -7.24
CA ILE A 217 0.51 -4.85 -8.11
C ILE A 217 0.17 -3.38 -7.86
N LEU A 218 1.17 -2.57 -7.50
CA LEU A 218 1.04 -1.13 -7.34
C LEU A 218 1.40 -0.41 -8.65
N LEU A 219 0.44 0.36 -9.18
CA LEU A 219 0.58 1.37 -10.22
C LEU A 219 0.02 2.70 -9.72
N HIS A 220 0.16 3.75 -10.52
CA HIS A 220 -0.50 5.04 -10.34
C HIS A 220 -1.29 5.38 -11.60
N ASP A 221 -2.35 6.14 -11.49
CA ASP A 221 -3.16 6.61 -12.63
C ASP A 221 -2.89 8.09 -12.91
N SER A 222 -1.60 8.47 -12.94
CA SER A 222 -1.15 9.87 -12.98
C SER A 222 -0.23 10.22 -14.13
N SER A 223 0.04 9.29 -15.06
CA SER A 223 0.89 9.56 -16.22
C SER A 223 0.59 8.66 -17.42
N GLU A 224 0.91 9.13 -18.62
CA GLU A 224 0.87 8.36 -19.86
C GLU A 224 1.70 7.07 -19.76
N LYS A 225 2.88 7.16 -19.12
CA LYS A 225 3.75 6.00 -18.91
C LYS A 225 3.05 4.91 -18.09
N SER A 226 2.28 5.28 -17.06
CA SER A 226 1.50 4.33 -16.27
C SER A 226 0.38 3.68 -17.08
N VAL A 227 -0.27 4.43 -17.98
CA VAL A 227 -1.28 3.90 -18.92
C VAL A 227 -0.67 2.88 -19.87
N LEU A 228 0.50 3.18 -20.45
CA LEU A 228 1.24 2.24 -21.31
C LEU A 228 1.66 0.98 -20.55
N VAL A 229 2.13 1.12 -19.30
CA VAL A 229 2.44 -0.02 -18.43
C VAL A 229 1.18 -0.84 -18.14
N LEU A 230 0.04 -0.21 -17.87
CA LEU A 230 -1.20 -0.93 -17.66
C LEU A 230 -1.60 -1.76 -18.89
N GLU A 231 -1.57 -1.18 -20.09
CA GLU A 231 -1.96 -1.92 -21.30
C GLU A 231 -1.08 -3.15 -21.53
N GLN A 232 0.24 -2.99 -21.42
CA GLN A 232 1.18 -4.10 -21.60
C GLN A 232 1.03 -5.17 -20.50
N LEU A 233 0.71 -4.76 -19.27
CA LEU A 233 0.43 -5.68 -18.18
C LEU A 233 -0.86 -6.46 -18.43
N LEU A 234 -1.94 -5.81 -18.88
CA LEU A 234 -3.21 -6.47 -19.20
C LEU A 234 -3.04 -7.49 -20.35
N LEU A 235 -2.28 -7.14 -21.39
CA LEU A 235 -1.90 -8.07 -22.47
C LEU A 235 -1.13 -9.28 -21.94
N PHE A 236 -0.18 -9.07 -21.03
CA PHE A 236 0.56 -10.16 -20.40
C PHE A 236 -0.35 -11.07 -19.57
N LEU A 237 -1.20 -10.50 -18.71
CA LEU A 237 -2.13 -11.24 -17.87
C LEU A 237 -3.07 -12.12 -18.72
N HIS A 238 -3.61 -11.55 -19.81
CA HIS A 238 -4.44 -12.29 -20.76
C HIS A 238 -3.70 -13.50 -21.34
N LYS A 239 -2.44 -13.32 -21.79
CA LYS A 239 -1.61 -14.42 -22.32
C LYS A 239 -1.30 -15.50 -21.29
N GLN A 240 -1.25 -15.15 -20.00
CA GLN A 240 -0.95 -16.08 -18.90
C GLN A 240 -2.22 -16.68 -18.26
N ASN A 241 -3.41 -16.42 -18.82
CA ASN A 241 -4.69 -16.79 -18.21
C ASN A 241 -4.82 -16.33 -16.74
N LEU A 242 -4.26 -15.15 -16.44
CA LEU A 242 -4.41 -14.46 -15.15
C LEU A 242 -5.45 -13.35 -15.29
N GLN A 243 -6.34 -13.22 -14.31
CA GLN A 243 -7.34 -12.17 -14.27
C GLN A 243 -7.03 -11.15 -13.18
N SER A 244 -7.12 -9.85 -13.50
CA SER A 244 -7.09 -8.81 -12.47
C SER A 244 -8.47 -8.67 -11.81
N VAL A 245 -8.50 -8.80 -10.49
CA VAL A 245 -9.69 -8.62 -9.64
C VAL A 245 -9.46 -7.53 -8.59
N THR A 246 -10.52 -7.10 -7.92
CA THR A 246 -10.42 -6.14 -6.82
C THR A 246 -9.77 -6.78 -5.58
N ILE A 247 -9.20 -5.95 -4.70
CA ILE A 247 -8.52 -6.38 -3.46
C ILE A 247 -9.46 -7.16 -2.54
N ASP A 248 -10.70 -6.69 -2.38
CA ASP A 248 -11.73 -7.35 -1.60
C ASP A 248 -12.10 -8.72 -2.15
N THR A 249 -12.13 -8.88 -3.48
CA THR A 249 -12.30 -10.18 -4.12
C THR A 249 -11.09 -11.10 -3.87
N LEU A 250 -9.86 -10.59 -4.07
CA LEU A 250 -8.64 -11.38 -3.93
C LEU A 250 -8.44 -11.92 -2.50
N PHE A 251 -8.79 -11.11 -1.50
CA PHE A 251 -8.63 -11.47 -0.07
C PHE A 251 -9.91 -11.99 0.58
N ASN A 252 -11.04 -11.99 -0.12
CA ASN A 252 -12.36 -12.33 0.42
C ASN A 252 -12.70 -11.51 1.68
N ILE A 253 -12.62 -10.18 1.56
CA ILE A 253 -12.91 -9.23 2.65
C ILE A 253 -13.96 -8.20 2.21
N LYS A 254 -14.52 -7.43 3.15
CA LYS A 254 -15.44 -6.33 2.81
C LYS A 254 -14.66 -5.04 2.53
N ALA A 255 -14.87 -4.45 1.34
CA ALA A 255 -14.33 -3.15 1.00
C ALA A 255 -15.03 -1.98 1.70
N TYR A 256 -16.34 -2.13 1.98
CA TYR A 256 -17.19 -1.07 2.51
C TYR A 256 -17.90 -1.46 3.82
N ALA A 257 -18.35 -0.44 4.57
CA ALA A 257 -19.02 -0.61 5.86
C ALA A 257 -20.43 -1.15 5.78
#